data_AF-A0A0P7ZQ32-F1
#
_entry.id   AF-A0A0P7ZQ32-F1
#
_cell.length_a   1.000
_cell.length_b   1.000
_cell.length_c   1.000
_cell.angle_alpha   90.00
_cell.angle_beta   90.00
_cell.angle_gamma   90.00
#
_symmetry.space_group_name_H-M   'P 1'
#
loop_
_entity.id
_entity.type
_entity.pdbx_description
1 polymer ?
#
loop_
_entity_poly.entity_id
_entity_poly.type
_entity_poly.pdbx_seq_one_letter_code
_entity_poly.pdbx_strand_id
1 'polypeptide(L)'
;MELNSLLHKLFFFLIAIVLVAKVMNWFLDFNSEINTMISATMFSLIGMAYIYTGLFWDKKLIQTIFILCGIFLIGMNFLNETTWISIMAIICLLIPMVIGRISSKDKKELIEQ
;
A
#
# COMPACT_ATOMS: atom_id res chain seq x y z
N MET A 1 -16.51 8.62 16.69
CA MET A 1 -16.02 8.85 15.31
C MET A 1 -14.66 9.56 15.36
N GLU A 2 -13.70 9.02 16.12
CA GLU A 2 -12.37 9.65 16.32
C GLU A 2 -11.21 8.71 15.94
N LEU A 3 -11.46 7.39 15.93
CA LEU A 3 -10.48 6.37 15.58
C LEU A 3 -9.99 6.50 14.12
N ASN A 4 -10.85 6.97 13.22
CA ASN A 4 -10.64 7.08 11.78
C ASN A 4 -9.56 8.13 11.45
N SER A 5 -9.55 9.25 12.18
CA SER A 5 -8.63 10.38 11.98
C SER A 5 -7.23 10.03 12.46
N LEU A 6 -7.12 9.36 13.62
CA LEU A 6 -5.85 8.88 14.15
C LEU A 6 -5.25 7.78 13.27
N LEU A 7 -6.06 6.82 12.80
CA LEU A 7 -5.57 5.76 11.92
C LEU A 7 -5.03 6.33 10.60
N HIS A 8 -5.72 7.34 10.03
CA HIS A 8 -5.26 8.01 8.80
C HIS A 8 -3.96 8.79 9.03
N LYS A 9 -3.86 9.54 10.15
CA LYS A 9 -2.61 10.22 10.53
C LYS A 9 -1.46 9.25 10.77
N LEU A 10 -1.73 8.14 11.45
CA LEU A 10 -0.73 7.11 11.75
C LEU A 10 -0.26 6.42 10.48
N PHE A 11 -1.18 6.12 9.56
CA PHE A 11 -0.87 5.55 8.26
C PHE A 11 -0.05 6.49 7.39
N PHE A 12 -0.42 7.77 7.34
CA PHE A 12 0.34 8.81 6.64
C PHE A 12 1.73 9.00 7.25
N PHE A 13 1.82 8.97 8.58
CA PHE A 13 3.09 9.05 9.30
C PHE A 13 3.99 7.84 9.04
N LEU A 14 3.43 6.63 8.98
CA LEU A 14 4.19 5.43 8.60
C LEU A 14 4.70 5.51 7.15
N ILE A 15 3.87 5.96 6.21
CA ILE A 15 4.30 6.20 4.82
C ILE A 15 5.42 7.25 4.76
N ALA A 16 5.28 8.34 5.52
CA ALA A 16 6.30 9.39 5.59
C ALA A 16 7.63 8.85 6.14
N ILE A 17 7.60 8.04 7.20
CA ILE A 17 8.79 7.39 7.74
C ILE A 17 9.44 6.45 6.72
N VAL A 18 8.64 5.67 5.99
CA VAL A 18 9.14 4.78 4.95
C VAL A 18 9.80 5.56 3.80
N LEU A 19 9.20 6.68 3.38
CA LEU A 19 9.80 7.56 2.37
C LEU A 19 11.10 8.19 2.86
N VAL A 20 11.12 8.68 4.10
CA VAL A 20 12.33 9.23 4.73
C VAL A 20 13.40 8.15 4.84
N ALA A 21 13.05 6.93 5.24
CA ALA A 21 13.99 5.80 5.31
C ALA A 21 14.56 5.46 3.93
N LYS A 22 13.76 5.53 2.85
CA LYS A 22 14.24 5.31 1.48
C LYS A 22 15.18 6.41 0.99
N VAL A 23 14.88 7.67 1.32
CA VAL A 23 15.75 8.82 1.03
C VAL A 23 17.04 8.76 1.84
N MET A 24 16.95 8.39 3.12
CA MET A 24 18.10 8.15 3.99
C MET A 24 18.93 6.98 3.51
N ASN A 25 18.32 5.91 2.99
CA ASN A 25 19.01 4.79 2.37
C ASN A 25 19.82 5.21 1.14
N TRP A 26 19.28 6.13 0.35
CA TRP A 26 20.00 6.73 -0.78
C TRP A 26 21.14 7.66 -0.33
N PHE A 27 21.06 8.24 0.88
CA PHE A 27 22.05 9.20 1.39
C PHE A 27 23.12 8.57 2.31
N LEU A 28 22.79 7.48 3.01
CA LEU A 28 23.65 6.80 4.00
C LEU A 28 24.22 5.48 3.49
N ASP A 29 23.84 5.04 2.28
CA ASP A 29 24.30 3.80 1.65
C ASP A 29 24.17 2.59 2.61
N PHE A 30 22.97 2.39 3.17
CA PHE A 30 22.77 1.29 4.10
C PHE A 30 22.99 -0.06 3.40
N ASN A 31 23.57 -0.99 4.15
CA ASN A 31 23.84 -2.35 3.71
C ASN A 31 22.58 -2.99 3.08
N SER A 32 22.78 -3.85 2.08
CA SER A 32 21.70 -4.44 1.27
C SER A 32 20.60 -5.10 2.10
N GLU A 33 20.95 -5.73 3.23
CA GLU A 33 20.00 -6.31 4.19
C GLU A 33 19.00 -5.30 4.79
N ILE A 34 19.47 -4.11 5.16
CA ILE A 34 18.61 -3.08 5.77
C ILE A 34 17.61 -2.56 4.73
N ASN A 35 18.07 -2.36 3.49
CA ASN A 35 17.21 -1.94 2.39
C ASN A 35 16.10 -2.98 2.08
N THR A 36 16.45 -4.28 2.12
CA THR A 36 15.47 -5.36 1.97
C THR A 36 14.45 -5.35 3.11
N MET A 37 14.88 -5.19 4.38
CA MET A 37 13.97 -5.09 5.52
C MET A 37 13.02 -3.88 5.43
N ILE A 38 13.52 -2.72 4.98
CA ILE A 38 12.70 -1.51 4.77
C ILE A 38 11.64 -1.78 3.70
N SER A 39 12.03 -2.37 2.58
CA SER A 39 11.13 -2.67 1.46
C SER A 39 10.07 -3.70 1.86
N ALA A 40 10.46 -4.76 2.57
CA ALA A 40 9.55 -5.76 3.15
C ALA A 40 8.50 -5.14 4.07
N THR A 41 8.94 -4.25 4.97
CA THR A 41 8.06 -3.55 5.91
C THR A 41 7.09 -2.63 5.19
N MET A 42 7.58 -1.91 4.16
CA MET A 42 6.77 -1.05 3.31
C MET A 42 5.66 -1.82 2.60
N PHE A 43 5.98 -2.94 1.93
CA PHE A 43 5.00 -3.75 1.22
C PHE A 43 3.97 -4.38 2.17
N SER A 44 4.41 -4.85 3.34
CA SER A 44 3.52 -5.39 4.36
C SER A 44 2.52 -4.36 4.89
N LEU A 45 2.98 -3.13 5.14
CA LEU A 45 2.14 -2.02 5.57
C LEU A 45 1.11 -1.62 4.52
N ILE A 46 1.53 -1.51 3.26
CA ILE A 46 0.64 -1.21 2.14
C ILE A 46 -0.38 -2.34 1.98
N GLY A 47 0.05 -3.59 2.11
CA GLY A 47 -0.83 -4.74 2.00
C GLY A 47 -1.93 -4.77 3.06
N MET A 48 -1.58 -4.49 4.33
CA MET A 48 -2.57 -4.35 5.40
C MET A 48 -3.56 -3.22 5.15
N ALA A 49 -3.06 -2.09 4.62
CA ALA A 49 -3.91 -0.97 4.25
C ALA A 49 -4.95 -1.37 3.21
N TYR A 50 -4.54 -2.13 2.19
CA TYR A 50 -5.44 -2.57 1.13
C TYR A 50 -6.48 -3.55 1.62
N ILE A 51 -6.13 -4.46 2.52
CA ILE A 51 -7.11 -5.34 3.17
C ILE A 51 -8.12 -4.49 3.94
N TYR A 52 -7.65 -3.55 4.76
CA TYR A 52 -8.52 -2.67 5.54
C TYR A 52 -9.44 -1.84 4.63
N THR A 53 -8.91 -1.19 3.61
CA THR A 53 -9.72 -0.37 2.68
C THR A 53 -10.67 -1.22 1.84
N GLY A 54 -10.27 -2.44 1.46
CA GLY A 54 -11.09 -3.38 0.70
C GLY A 54 -12.33 -3.83 1.48
N LEU A 55 -12.20 -4.04 2.80
CA LEU A 55 -13.32 -4.41 3.67
C LEU A 55 -14.40 -3.32 3.80
N PHE A 56 -14.04 -2.05 3.57
CA PHE A 56 -14.96 -0.91 3.61
C PHE A 56 -15.58 -0.57 2.23
N TRP A 57 -15.28 -1.34 1.18
CA TRP A 57 -15.76 -1.06 -0.18
C TRP A 57 -17.06 -1.81 -0.51
N ASP A 58 -18.09 -1.10 -1.00
CA ASP A 58 -19.40 -1.68 -1.33
C ASP A 58 -19.38 -2.71 -2.49
N LYS A 59 -18.47 -2.51 -3.46
CA LYS A 59 -18.38 -3.40 -4.63
C LYS A 59 -17.56 -4.64 -4.31
N LYS A 60 -18.23 -5.80 -4.22
CA LYS A 60 -17.59 -7.12 -4.01
C LYS A 60 -16.41 -7.40 -4.94
N LEU A 61 -16.46 -6.99 -6.21
CA LEU A 61 -15.34 -7.14 -7.15
C LEU A 61 -14.10 -6.35 -6.72
N ILE A 62 -14.28 -5.10 -6.29
CA ILE A 62 -13.19 -4.22 -5.85
C ILE A 62 -12.64 -4.72 -4.51
N GLN A 63 -13.51 -5.13 -3.60
CA GLN A 63 -13.14 -5.73 -2.32
C GLN A 63 -12.23 -6.96 -2.52
N THR A 64 -12.61 -7.89 -3.40
CA THR A 64 -11.79 -9.08 -3.68
C THR A 64 -10.42 -8.71 -4.26
N ILE A 65 -10.36 -7.76 -5.20
CA ILE A 65 -9.09 -7.30 -5.80
C ILE A 65 -8.17 -6.69 -4.73
N PHE A 66 -8.71 -5.83 -3.86
CA PHE A 66 -7.95 -5.19 -2.79
C PHE A 66 -7.43 -6.19 -1.76
N ILE A 67 -8.27 -7.13 -1.33
CA ILE A 67 -7.86 -8.18 -0.37
C ILE A 67 -6.81 -9.09 -0.99
N LEU A 68 -7.00 -9.53 -2.24
CA LEU A 68 -6.06 -10.39 -2.95
C LEU A 68 -4.69 -9.69 -3.12
N CYS A 69 -4.69 -8.41 -3.51
CA CYS A 69 -3.46 -7.65 -3.61
C CYS A 69 -2.79 -7.40 -2.26
N GLY A 70 -3.57 -7.15 -1.22
CA GLY A 70 -3.02 -6.96 0.12
C GLY A 70 -2.35 -8.22 0.67
N ILE A 71 -2.99 -9.38 0.49
CA ILE A 71 -2.40 -10.68 0.88
C ILE A 71 -1.14 -10.97 0.05
N PHE A 72 -1.17 -10.69 -1.26
CA PHE A 72 -0.01 -10.88 -2.13
C PHE A 72 1.19 -10.01 -1.72
N LEU A 73 0.96 -8.74 -1.40
CA LEU A 73 1.99 -7.79 -0.95
C LEU A 73 2.61 -8.18 0.41
N ILE A 74 1.84 -8.86 1.28
CA ILE A 74 2.37 -9.40 2.53
C ILE A 74 3.13 -10.71 2.28
N GLY A 75 2.55 -11.60 1.46
CA GLY A 75 3.08 -12.92 1.18
C GLY A 75 4.40 -12.90 0.41
N MET A 76 4.63 -11.90 -0.44
CA MET A 76 5.87 -11.75 -1.18
C MET A 76 7.11 -11.58 -0.30
N ASN A 77 6.95 -11.13 0.95
CA ASN A 77 8.06 -11.01 1.90
C ASN A 77 8.68 -12.37 2.28
N PHE A 78 7.91 -13.46 2.17
CA PHE A 78 8.36 -14.82 2.47
C PHE A 78 8.85 -15.57 1.22
N LEU A 79 8.71 -14.96 0.04
CA LEU A 79 9.15 -15.54 -1.23
C LEU A 79 10.51 -14.96 -1.61
N ASN A 80 11.40 -15.78 -2.19
CA ASN A 80 12.69 -15.28 -2.68
C ASN A 80 12.48 -14.14 -3.68
N GLU A 81 13.21 -13.04 -3.51
CA GLU A 81 13.24 -11.91 -4.43
C GLU A 81 13.57 -12.40 -5.84
N THR A 82 12.54 -12.56 -6.66
CA THR A 82 12.65 -12.82 -8.09
C THR A 82 12.02 -11.66 -8.82
N THR A 83 12.59 -11.32 -9.97
CA THR A 83 12.16 -10.18 -10.81
C THR A 83 10.66 -10.23 -11.12
N TRP A 84 10.11 -11.44 -11.29
CA TRP A 84 8.69 -11.69 -11.54
C TRP A 84 7.78 -11.30 -10.37
N ILE A 85 8.18 -11.62 -9.14
CA ILE A 85 7.44 -11.26 -7.93
C ILE A 85 7.42 -9.74 -7.75
N SER A 86 8.54 -9.07 -8.03
CA SER A 86 8.64 -7.62 -7.94
C SER A 86 7.71 -6.91 -8.95
N ILE A 87 7.64 -7.41 -10.20
CA ILE A 87 6.71 -6.88 -11.21
C ILE A 87 5.26 -7.05 -10.77
N MET A 88 4.89 -8.22 -10.25
CA MET A 88 3.53 -8.47 -9.75
C MET A 88 3.19 -7.60 -8.54
N ALA A 89 4.17 -7.33 -7.66
CA ALA A 89 4.00 -6.41 -6.53
C ALA A 89 3.69 -4.99 -7.00
N ILE A 90 4.41 -4.49 -8.01
CA ILE A 90 4.14 -3.16 -8.60
C ILE A 90 2.73 -3.09 -9.18
N ILE A 91 2.31 -4.11 -9.93
CA ILE A 91 0.97 -4.19 -10.50
C ILE A 91 -0.08 -4.17 -9.38
N CYS A 92 0.12 -4.98 -8.33
CA CYS A 92 -0.79 -5.01 -7.19
C CYS A 92 -0.78 -3.74 -6.34
N LEU A 93 0.26 -2.93 -6.41
CA LEU A 93 0.34 -1.63 -5.75
C LEU A 93 -0.38 -0.55 -6.59
N LEU A 94 -0.25 -0.59 -7.91
CA LEU A 94 -0.85 0.41 -8.79
C LEU A 94 -2.36 0.23 -8.96
N ILE A 95 -2.85 -1.00 -9.13
CA ILE A 95 -4.27 -1.26 -9.41
C ILE A 95 -5.19 -0.69 -8.31
N PRO A 96 -4.98 -0.99 -7.01
CA PRO A 96 -5.86 -0.52 -5.95
C PRO A 96 -5.75 1.00 -5.77
N MET A 97 -4.56 1.57 -5.99
CA MET A 97 -4.35 3.02 -5.97
C MET A 97 -5.14 3.74 -7.08
N VAL A 98 -5.14 3.20 -8.31
CA VAL A 98 -5.89 3.77 -9.44
C VAL A 98 -7.39 3.65 -9.21
N ILE A 99 -7.88 2.48 -8.76
CA ILE A 99 -9.30 2.26 -8.45
C ILE A 99 -9.77 3.21 -7.34
N GLY A 100 -8.98 3.35 -6.28
CA GLY A 100 -9.30 4.23 -5.17
C GLY A 100 -9.38 5.71 -5.58
N ARG A 101 -8.48 6.13 -6.48
CA ARG A 101 -8.44 7.49 -7.01
C ARG A 101 -9.62 7.79 -7.93
N ILE A 102 -9.98 6.87 -8.83
CA ILE A 102 -11.13 7.03 -9.75
C ILE A 102 -12.42 7.15 -8.94
N SER A 103 -12.66 6.22 -8.01
CA SER A 103 -13.88 6.25 -7.19
C SER A 103 -13.99 7.49 -6.30
N SER A 104 -12.87 8.05 -5.85
CA SER A 104 -12.86 9.31 -5.09
C SER A 104 -13.17 10.52 -5.99
N LYS A 105 -12.80 10.44 -7.27
CA LYS A 105 -13.07 11.48 -8.26
C LYS A 105 -14.55 11.49 -8.65
N ASP A 106 -15.14 10.32 -8.91
CA ASP A 106 -16.57 10.17 -9.17
C ASP A 106 -17.43 10.74 -8.04
N LYS A 107 -16.99 10.56 -6.78
CA LYS A 107 -17.71 11.10 -5.62
C LYS A 107 -17.63 12.62 -5.50
N LYS A 108 -16.55 13.26 -5.98
CA LYS A 108 -16.41 14.72 -5.95
C LYS A 108 -17.23 15.39 -7.03
N GLU A 109 -17.24 14.84 -8.24
CA GLU A 109 -17.99 15.41 -9.37
C GLU A 109 -19.51 15.37 -9.14
N LEU A 110 -20.03 14.43 -8.34
CA LEU A 110 -21.45 14.37 -7.95
C LEU A 110 -21.86 15.33 -6.81
N ILE A 111 -20.91 15.94 -6.09
CA ILE A 111 -21.19 16.91 -5.02
C ILE A 111 -21.18 18.36 -5.56
N GLU A 112 -20.60 18.55 -6.75
CA GLU A 112 -20.51 19.85 -7.44
C GLU A 112 -21.58 20.04 -8.54
N GLN A 113 -22.56 19.12 -8.65
CA GLN A 113 -23.76 19.23 -9.49
C GLN A 113 -25.02 19.45 -8.64
#